data_AF-A0A940YHZ8-F1
#
_entry.id   AF-A0A940YHZ8-F1
#
_cell.length_a   1.000
_cell.length_b   1.000
_cell.length_c   1.000
_cell.angle_alpha   90.00
_cell.angle_beta   90.00
_cell.angle_gamma   90.00
#
_symmetry.space_group_name_H-M   'P 1'
#
loop_
_entity.id
_entity.type
_entity.pdbx_description
1 polymer ?
#
loop_
_entity_poly.entity_id
_entity_poly.type
_entity_poly.pdbx_seq_one_letter_code
_entity_poly.pdbx_strand_id
1 'polypeptide(L)'
;MSLFFHEFIEPLAGPGVEIVPGRAFLQEEKEVTATGEGELLSVSEYTGVTRRRDSIDEGEHLSRAESLEGYRVVRPGNLVINYMLAWKGALGVSGLGKVCINRPTPCLAPT
;
A
#
# COMPACT_ATOMS: atom_id res chain seq x y z
N MET A 1 -13.38 -29.41 4.02
CA MET A 1 -12.22 -28.97 3.22
C MET A 1 -11.30 -28.09 4.10
N SER A 2 -10.85 -28.62 5.24
CA SER A 2 -10.23 -27.82 6.32
C SER A 2 -9.25 -28.68 7.14
N LEU A 3 -8.36 -29.41 6.47
CA LEU A 3 -7.34 -30.21 7.16
C LEU A 3 -5.94 -30.12 6.51
N PHE A 4 -5.71 -29.17 5.61
CA PHE A 4 -4.42 -29.02 4.90
C PHE A 4 -3.55 -27.84 5.36
N PHE A 5 -4.00 -27.03 6.32
CA PHE A 5 -3.29 -25.81 6.72
C PHE A 5 -2.57 -25.88 8.07
N HIS A 6 -2.80 -26.92 8.89
CA HIS A 6 -2.20 -26.99 10.24
C HIS A 6 -0.83 -27.69 10.29
N GLU A 7 -0.47 -28.50 9.30
CA GLU A 7 0.68 -29.42 9.44
C GLU A 7 2.03 -28.86 8.95
N PHE A 8 2.07 -27.65 8.38
CA PHE A 8 3.29 -27.14 7.73
C PHE A 8 3.89 -25.85 8.31
N ILE A 9 3.20 -25.14 9.21
CA ILE A 9 3.64 -23.81 9.67
C ILE A 9 4.28 -23.85 11.07
N GLU A 10 3.95 -24.84 11.91
CA GLU A 10 4.48 -24.92 13.28
C GLU A 10 6.01 -25.06 13.43
N PRO A 11 6.79 -25.70 12.52
CA PRO A 11 8.21 -25.91 12.81
C PRO A 11 9.11 -24.67 12.70
N LEU A 12 8.57 -23.49 12.34
CA LEU A 12 9.38 -22.28 12.08
C LEU A 12 9.38 -21.23 13.21
N ALA A 13 8.43 -21.28 14.14
CA ALA A 13 8.34 -20.31 15.23
C ALA A 13 9.12 -20.80 16.46
N GLY A 14 10.20 -20.10 16.81
CA GLY A 14 10.97 -20.37 18.03
C GLY A 14 10.16 -20.09 19.32
N PRO A 15 10.68 -20.51 20.48
CA PRO A 15 10.00 -20.27 21.76
C PRO A 15 9.72 -18.77 21.98
N GLY A 16 8.47 -18.43 22.30
CA GLY A 16 8.03 -17.04 22.52
C GLY A 16 7.52 -16.31 21.27
N VAL A 17 7.47 -16.95 20.10
CA VAL A 17 6.87 -16.40 18.88
C VAL A 17 5.45 -16.91 18.70
N GLU A 18 4.49 -16.00 18.61
CA GLU A 18 3.10 -16.30 18.28
C GLU A 18 2.81 -15.99 16.81
N ILE A 19 2.23 -16.95 16.09
CA ILE A 19 1.83 -16.76 14.68
C ILE A 19 0.42 -16.19 14.66
N VAL A 20 0.31 -14.91 14.29
CA VAL A 20 -0.97 -14.20 14.21
C VAL A 20 -1.25 -13.71 12.78
N PRO A 21 -2.53 -13.57 12.37
CA PRO A 21 -2.85 -13.00 11.08
C PRO A 21 -2.42 -11.52 11.03
N GLY A 22 -2.06 -11.01 9.83
CA GLY A 22 -1.63 -9.61 9.65
C GLY A 22 -2.55 -8.56 10.28
N ARG A 23 -3.87 -8.78 10.19
CA ARG A 23 -4.89 -7.90 10.81
C ARG A 23 -4.81 -7.77 12.33
N ALA A 24 -4.09 -8.66 13.01
CA ALA A 24 -3.92 -8.62 14.46
C ALA A 24 -2.91 -7.54 14.89
N PHE A 25 -1.99 -7.16 14.00
CA PHE A 25 -0.95 -6.16 14.28
C PHE A 25 -0.85 -5.04 13.25
N LEU A 26 -1.61 -5.11 12.15
CA LEU A 26 -1.76 -4.04 11.15
C LEU A 26 -3.17 -3.47 11.19
N GLN A 27 -3.27 -2.14 11.10
CA GLN A 27 -4.52 -1.41 10.97
C GLN A 27 -4.62 -0.75 9.59
N GLU A 28 -5.78 -0.84 8.95
CA GLU A 28 -6.03 -0.14 7.68
C GLU A 28 -6.14 1.36 7.91
N GLU A 29 -5.37 2.13 7.15
CA GLU A 29 -5.51 3.59 7.10
C GLU A 29 -6.67 4.00 6.20
N LYS A 30 -7.67 4.65 6.80
CA LYS A 30 -8.92 5.03 6.13
C LYS A 30 -9.05 6.51 5.82
N GLU A 31 -8.12 7.33 6.27
CA GLU A 31 -8.11 8.77 5.97
C GLU A 31 -8.01 8.99 4.46
N VAL A 32 -8.81 9.94 3.95
CA VAL A 32 -8.77 10.40 2.57
C VAL A 32 -8.58 11.90 2.52
N THR A 33 -7.97 12.39 1.44
CA THR A 33 -7.85 13.84 1.23
C THR A 33 -9.17 14.43 0.75
N ALA A 34 -9.63 15.48 1.42
CA ALA A 34 -10.88 16.19 1.10
C ALA A 34 -10.70 17.29 0.05
N THR A 35 -9.48 17.85 -0.06
CA THR A 35 -9.17 18.96 -0.97
C THR A 35 -8.29 18.53 -2.14
N GLY A 36 -7.82 17.28 -2.14
CA GLY A 36 -6.79 16.81 -3.08
C GLY A 36 -5.40 17.37 -2.79
N GLU A 37 -5.20 18.08 -1.66
CA GLU A 37 -3.89 18.55 -1.25
C GLU A 37 -2.98 17.39 -0.85
N GLY A 38 -1.84 17.29 -1.53
CA GLY A 38 -0.81 16.27 -1.30
C GLY A 38 0.00 16.00 -2.57
N GLU A 39 1.02 15.17 -2.44
CA GLU A 39 1.76 14.63 -3.59
C GLU A 39 1.41 13.16 -3.80
N LEU A 40 1.29 12.72 -5.06
CA LEU A 40 1.04 11.32 -5.38
C LEU A 40 2.29 10.48 -5.08
N LEU A 41 2.09 9.32 -4.47
CA LEU A 41 3.12 8.35 -4.13
C LEU A 41 3.18 7.22 -5.17
N SER A 42 4.37 6.65 -5.33
CA SER A 42 4.64 5.45 -6.13
C SER A 42 5.23 4.37 -5.22
N VAL A 43 4.83 3.11 -5.46
CA VAL A 43 5.42 1.94 -4.80
C VAL A 43 5.85 0.93 -5.85
N SER A 44 7.15 0.64 -5.87
CA SER A 44 7.76 -0.38 -6.73
C SER A 44 8.64 -1.33 -5.91
N GLU A 45 8.95 -2.48 -6.49
CA GLU A 45 9.92 -3.43 -5.97
C GLU A 45 11.36 -2.90 -5.96
N TYR A 46 11.67 -1.89 -6.78
CA TYR A 46 13.02 -1.37 -6.94
C TYR A 46 13.31 -0.25 -5.95
N THR A 47 12.35 0.65 -5.76
CA THR A 47 12.53 1.89 -5.01
C THR A 47 11.70 1.95 -3.72
N GLY A 48 10.82 0.97 -3.48
CA GLY A 48 9.90 1.00 -2.36
C GLY A 48 8.97 2.21 -2.47
N VAL A 49 8.80 2.95 -1.36
CA VAL A 49 7.96 4.15 -1.30
C VAL A 49 8.72 5.37 -1.81
N THR A 50 8.26 5.95 -2.92
CA THR A 50 8.83 7.16 -3.52
C THR A 50 7.75 8.18 -3.88
N ARG A 51 8.12 9.46 -4.03
CA ARG A 51 7.19 10.43 -4.63
C ARG A 51 7.04 10.03 -6.11
N ARG A 52 5.81 10.01 -6.62
CA ARG A 52 5.54 9.63 -8.02
C ARG A 52 6.38 10.45 -8.99
N ARG A 53 6.59 11.74 -8.72
CA ARG A 53 7.41 12.61 -9.58
C ARG A 53 8.88 12.18 -9.69
N ASP A 54 9.41 11.51 -8.66
CA ASP A 54 10.80 11.07 -8.61
C ASP A 54 10.95 9.66 -9.25
N SER A 55 9.83 8.99 -9.54
CA SER A 55 9.77 7.62 -10.08
C SER A 55 9.36 7.56 -11.55
N ILE A 56 9.35 8.69 -12.27
CA ILE A 56 8.97 8.76 -13.69
C ILE A 56 10.24 8.72 -14.53
N ASP A 57 10.37 7.70 -15.37
CA ASP A 57 11.34 7.72 -16.47
C ASP A 57 10.83 8.62 -17.61
N GLU A 58 11.76 9.25 -18.33
CA GLU A 58 11.47 10.08 -19.51
C GLU A 58 10.74 9.26 -20.59
N GLY A 59 9.41 9.28 -20.58
CA GLY A 59 8.59 8.60 -21.60
C GLY A 59 7.32 7.92 -21.06
N GLU A 60 7.17 7.72 -19.74
CA GLU A 60 5.90 7.22 -19.20
C GLU A 60 4.82 8.30 -19.30
N HIS A 61 3.70 7.96 -19.96
CA HIS A 61 2.50 8.78 -19.90
C HIS A 61 1.99 8.84 -18.47
N LEU A 62 2.06 10.04 -17.89
CA LEU A 62 1.37 10.38 -16.67
C LEU A 62 -0.14 10.23 -16.91
N SER A 63 -0.72 9.06 -16.59
CA SER A 63 -2.14 8.98 -16.27
C SER A 63 -2.36 9.72 -14.94
N ARG A 64 -2.28 11.06 -15.02
CA ARG A 64 -2.46 11.94 -13.87
C ARG A 64 -3.95 12.07 -13.64
N ALA A 65 -4.39 11.77 -12.42
CA ALA A 65 -5.73 12.16 -12.01
C ALA A 65 -5.80 13.70 -11.93
N GLU A 66 -6.91 14.28 -12.41
CA GLU A 66 -7.14 15.72 -12.37
C GLU A 66 -7.16 16.27 -10.95
N SER A 67 -7.56 15.44 -9.98
CA SER A 67 -7.55 15.71 -8.54
C SER A 67 -7.08 14.48 -7.76
N LEU A 68 -6.48 14.72 -6.59
CA LEU A 68 -6.20 13.67 -5.61
C LEU A 68 -7.32 13.53 -4.58
N GLU A 69 -8.42 14.29 -4.69
CA GLU A 69 -9.57 14.15 -3.79
C GLU A 69 -10.04 12.69 -3.70
N GLY A 70 -10.29 12.20 -2.49
CA GLY A 70 -10.65 10.81 -2.23
C GLY A 70 -9.48 9.81 -2.22
N TYR A 71 -8.26 10.23 -2.54
CA TYR A 71 -7.06 9.39 -2.39
C TYR A 71 -6.76 9.15 -0.92
N ARG A 72 -6.16 7.99 -0.62
CA ARG A 72 -5.75 7.65 0.75
C ARG A 72 -4.59 8.52 1.18
N VAL A 73 -4.66 9.06 2.40
CA VAL A 73 -3.56 9.78 3.02
C VAL A 73 -2.55 8.76 3.57
N VAL A 74 -1.27 8.99 3.30
CA VAL A 74 -0.15 8.21 3.78
C VAL A 74 0.76 9.13 4.59
N ARG A 75 1.14 8.66 5.79
CA ARG A 75 1.95 9.37 6.77
C ARG A 75 3.26 8.63 7.02
N PRO A 76 4.28 9.30 7.58
CA PRO A 76 5.49 8.62 8.03
C PRO A 76 5.15 7.44 8.95
N GLY A 77 5.75 6.29 8.70
CA GLY A 77 5.51 5.04 9.45
C GLY A 77 4.40 4.14 8.91
N ASN A 78 3.59 4.59 7.94
CA ASN A 78 2.62 3.70 7.31
C ASN A 78 3.29 2.68 6.40
N LEU A 79 2.91 1.40 6.53
CA LEU A 79 3.23 0.35 5.57
C LEU A 79 2.33 0.50 4.34
N VAL A 80 2.94 0.72 3.19
CA VAL A 80 2.26 0.88 1.90
C VAL A 80 2.57 -0.32 1.02
N ILE A 81 1.53 -0.89 0.40
CA ILE A 81 1.65 -2.09 -0.43
C ILE A 81 1.01 -1.81 -1.79
N ASN A 82 1.76 -2.04 -2.86
CA ASN A 82 1.20 -2.10 -4.21
C ASN A 82 0.58 -3.48 -4.42
N TYR A 83 -0.75 -3.57 -4.38
CA TYR A 83 -1.44 -4.87 -4.46
C TYR A 83 -1.18 -5.62 -5.77
N MET A 84 -0.87 -4.92 -6.88
CA MET A 84 -0.59 -5.55 -8.17
C MET A 84 0.79 -6.22 -8.21
N LEU A 85 1.74 -5.71 -7.42
CA LEU A 85 3.14 -6.13 -7.40
C LEU A 85 3.59 -6.61 -6.01
N ALA A 86 2.64 -6.90 -5.11
CA ALA A 86 2.94 -7.34 -3.75
C ALA A 86 3.77 -8.64 -3.74
N TRP A 87 3.48 -9.54 -4.68
CA TRP A 87 4.23 -10.79 -4.87
C TRP A 87 5.69 -10.57 -5.29
N LYS A 88 6.00 -9.42 -5.90
CA LYS A 88 7.35 -9.02 -6.33
C LYS A 88 8.06 -8.16 -5.28
N GLY A 89 7.46 -7.97 -4.10
CA GLY A 89 8.04 -7.17 -3.02
C GLY A 89 7.81 -5.67 -3.14
N ALA A 90 6.85 -5.21 -3.95
CA ALA A 90 6.48 -3.80 -4.03
C ALA A 90 5.69 -3.34 -2.78
N LEU A 91 6.41 -3.19 -1.67
CA LEU A 91 5.94 -2.67 -0.40
C LEU A 91 7.03 -1.82 0.26
N GLY A 92 6.65 -0.95 1.19
CA GLY A 92 7.60 -0.17 1.96
C GLY A 92 6.95 0.64 3.06
N VAL A 93 7.74 1.05 4.05
CA VAL A 93 7.30 1.97 5.09
C VAL A 93 7.56 3.39 4.60
N SER A 94 6.53 4.23 4.60
CA SER A 94 6.67 5.62 4.15
C SER A 94 7.53 6.42 5.12
N GLY A 95 8.58 7.07 4.60
CA GLY A 95 9.30 8.16 5.28
C GLY A 95 8.84 9.55 4.86
N LEU A 96 7.85 9.63 3.96
CA LEU A 96 7.40 10.88 3.35
C LEU A 96 6.31 11.56 4.21
N GLY A 97 6.38 12.88 4.33
CA GLY A 97 5.30 13.68 4.92
C GLY A 97 4.06 13.70 4.03
N LYS A 98 2.87 13.67 4.63
CA LYS A 98 1.51 13.64 4.02
C LYS A 98 1.49 13.52 2.48
N VAL A 99 1.57 12.29 1.98
CA VAL A 99 1.45 11.94 0.56
C VAL A 99 0.16 11.15 0.32
N CYS A 100 -0.25 11.05 -0.94
CA CYS A 100 -1.49 10.40 -1.35
C CYS A 100 -1.18 9.14 -2.16
N ILE A 101 -1.90 8.05 -1.91
CA ILE A 101 -1.86 6.86 -2.76
C ILE A 101 -3.24 6.59 -3.35
N ASN A 102 -3.25 6.16 -4.62
CA ASN A 102 -4.48 5.86 -5.31
C ASN A 102 -5.27 4.79 -4.56
N ARG A 103 -6.55 5.06 -4.33
CA ARG A 103 -7.49 4.02 -3.95
C ARG A 103 -7.84 3.29 -5.24
N PRO A 104 -7.73 1.95 -5.34
CA PRO A 104 -8.36 1.25 -6.46
C PRO A 104 -9.82 1.67 -6.47
N THR A 105 -10.21 2.44 -7.49
CA THR A 105 -11.56 3.00 -7.59
C THR A 105 -12.51 1.83 -7.39
N PRO A 106 -13.40 1.82 -6.37
CA PRO A 106 -14.56 0.98 -6.50
C PRO A 106 -15.20 1.50 -7.78
N CYS A 107 -15.27 0.62 -8.80
CA CYS A 107 -15.94 0.90 -10.05
C CYS A 107 -17.14 1.78 -9.73
N LEU A 108 -17.20 2.97 -10.34
CA LEU A 108 -18.36 3.86 -10.29
C LEU A 108 -19.63 3.01 -10.20
N ALA A 109 -20.33 3.09 -9.07
CA ALA A 109 -21.77 3.00 -9.11
C ALA A 109 -22.25 4.45 -9.06
N PRO A 110 -22.44 5.12 -10.21
CA PRO A 110 -23.34 6.25 -10.25
C PRO A 110 -24.77 5.71 -10.20
N THR A 111 -25.58 6.33 -9.34
CA THR A 111 -27.02 6.14 -9.08
C THR A 111 -27.45 4.85 -8.40
#